data_AF-A0A9X1HNX1-F1
#
_entry.id   AF-A0A9X1HNX1-F1
#
_cell.length_a   1.000
_cell.length_b   1.000
_cell.length_c   1.000
_cell.angle_alpha   90.00
_cell.angle_beta   90.00
_cell.angle_gamma   90.00
#
_symmetry.space_group_name_H-M   'P 1'
#
loop_
_entity.id
_entity.type
_entity.pdbx_description
1 polymer ?
#
loop_
_entity_poly.entity_id
_entity_poly.type
_entity_poly.pdbx_seq_one_letter_code
_entity_poly.pdbx_strand_id
1 'polypeptide(L)'
;MTRNYLLTALFMVLGLGNLFGQVTHHINLYVNTAEITKPDEYRFCTFENQPADVDVREFTVQVNVGDIVIWHGISSSSPNDQVLISQINYQGGDNVFNSNVLNDTPENPGVVVGVVQPGTVGFTMKYVVNFKVLNNGIQRNGTYHLDPKIFVAPN
;
A
#
# COMPACT_ATOMS: atom_id res chain seq x y z
N MET A 1 24.46 36.96 -57.27
CA MET A 1 25.01 35.69 -56.76
C MET A 1 26.07 36.01 -55.71
N THR A 2 25.75 35.88 -54.42
CA THR A 2 26.76 35.89 -53.33
C THR A 2 26.17 35.21 -52.08
N ARG A 3 26.47 33.92 -52.01
CA ARG A 3 26.68 33.00 -50.87
C ARG A 3 26.35 33.50 -49.45
N ASN A 4 25.25 33.00 -48.86
CA ASN A 4 25.03 33.00 -47.40
C ASN A 4 25.75 31.78 -46.78
N TYR A 5 26.56 32.03 -45.75
CA TYR A 5 27.30 31.00 -45.02
C TYR A 5 26.55 30.50 -43.79
N LEU A 6 26.82 29.22 -43.50
CA LEU A 6 26.31 28.31 -42.49
C LEU A 6 26.65 28.66 -41.01
N LEU A 7 25.99 27.88 -40.13
CA LEU A 7 26.33 27.47 -38.75
C LEU A 7 25.80 28.39 -37.63
N THR A 8 25.13 27.89 -36.58
CA THR A 8 25.36 26.63 -35.86
C THR A 8 24.07 26.17 -35.17
N ALA A 9 23.78 24.87 -35.26
CA ALA A 9 22.71 24.21 -34.54
C ALA A 9 22.96 24.27 -33.02
N LEU A 10 22.05 24.88 -32.26
CA LEU A 10 22.03 24.73 -30.81
C LEU A 10 21.38 23.38 -30.50
N PHE A 11 22.21 22.40 -30.18
CA PHE A 11 21.79 21.11 -29.63
C PHE A 11 21.17 21.37 -28.25
N MET A 12 19.86 21.59 -28.21
CA MET A 12 19.09 21.58 -26.97
C MET A 12 18.98 20.11 -26.55
N VAL A 13 20.00 19.63 -25.83
CA VAL A 13 19.91 18.37 -25.08
C VAL A 13 18.90 18.62 -23.96
N LEU A 14 17.62 18.51 -24.29
CA LEU A 14 16.58 18.26 -23.29
C LEU A 14 16.90 16.86 -22.76
N GLY A 15 17.67 16.83 -21.68
CA GLY A 15 17.79 15.66 -20.84
C GLY A 15 16.39 15.31 -20.38
N LEU A 16 15.75 14.37 -21.06
CA LEU A 16 14.66 13.58 -20.50
C LEU A 16 15.30 12.70 -19.44
N GLY A 17 15.67 13.31 -18.32
CA GLY A 17 15.82 12.57 -17.08
C GLY A 17 14.44 12.02 -16.79
N ASN A 18 14.27 10.71 -16.93
CA ASN A 18 13.18 10.02 -16.28
C ASN A 18 13.34 10.30 -14.78
N LEU A 19 12.69 11.37 -14.30
CA LEU A 19 12.36 11.51 -12.90
C LEU A 19 11.41 10.34 -12.64
N PHE A 20 11.95 9.20 -12.20
CA PHE A 20 11.15 8.19 -11.54
C PHE A 20 10.60 8.87 -10.29
N GLY A 21 9.43 9.50 -10.45
CA GLY A 21 8.74 10.18 -9.39
C GLY A 21 8.29 9.12 -8.39
N GLN A 22 8.58 9.35 -7.11
CA GLN A 22 7.99 8.60 -6.02
C GLN A 22 6.47 8.66 -6.17
N VAL A 23 5.80 7.50 -6.17
CA VAL A 23 4.35 7.41 -6.29
C VAL A 23 3.75 7.04 -4.95
N THR A 24 2.57 7.57 -4.68
CA THR A 24 1.75 7.16 -3.52
C THR A 24 0.81 6.04 -3.94
N HIS A 25 0.94 4.88 -3.32
CA HIS A 25 0.04 3.74 -3.47
C HIS A 25 -0.99 3.75 -2.34
N HIS A 26 -2.26 3.80 -2.73
CA HIS A 26 -3.37 3.61 -1.80
C HIS A 26 -3.79 2.14 -1.83
N ILE A 27 -3.55 1.42 -0.74
CA ILE A 27 -3.98 0.04 -0.57
C ILE A 27 -5.27 0.05 0.24
N ASN A 28 -6.38 -0.06 -0.48
CA ASN A 28 -7.71 -0.10 0.12
C ASN A 28 -8.12 -1.54 0.44
N LEU A 29 -8.39 -1.82 1.71
CA LEU A 29 -8.94 -3.07 2.20
C LEU A 29 -10.45 -2.93 2.37
N TYR A 30 -11.23 -3.63 1.56
CA TYR A 30 -12.68 -3.72 1.71
C TYR A 30 -13.04 -4.86 2.65
N VAL A 31 -13.90 -4.57 3.63
CA VAL A 31 -14.38 -5.57 4.61
C VAL A 31 -15.90 -5.55 4.63
N ASN A 32 -16.52 -6.73 4.48
CA ASN A 32 -17.94 -6.91 4.74
C ASN A 32 -18.16 -6.93 6.26
N THR A 33 -18.39 -5.75 6.83
CA THR A 33 -18.57 -5.49 8.26
C THR A 33 -19.88 -6.07 8.81
N ALA A 34 -20.85 -6.41 7.95
CA ALA A 34 -22.06 -7.10 8.37
C ALA A 34 -21.76 -8.56 8.74
N GLU A 35 -20.90 -9.24 7.97
CA GLU A 35 -20.65 -10.68 8.08
C GLU A 35 -19.39 -11.07 8.87
N ILE A 36 -18.39 -10.20 8.95
CA ILE A 36 -17.14 -10.52 9.66
C ILE A 36 -17.37 -10.53 11.18
N THR A 37 -17.29 -11.71 11.82
CA THR A 37 -17.60 -11.84 13.26
C THR A 37 -16.43 -12.31 14.11
N LYS A 38 -15.38 -12.86 13.48
CA LYS A 38 -14.21 -13.38 14.17
C LYS A 38 -12.90 -12.88 13.54
N PRO A 39 -11.83 -12.72 14.34
CA PRO A 39 -10.51 -12.25 13.89
C PRO A 39 -9.93 -12.89 12.63
N ASP A 40 -10.19 -14.18 12.40
CA ASP A 40 -9.54 -14.98 11.35
C ASP A 40 -10.45 -15.22 10.13
N GLU A 41 -11.52 -14.44 9.98
CA GLU A 41 -12.49 -14.58 8.88
C GLU A 41 -12.12 -13.73 7.65
N TYR A 42 -10.94 -14.00 7.09
CA TYR A 42 -10.40 -13.31 5.91
C TYR A 42 -11.29 -13.41 4.65
N ARG A 43 -12.21 -14.38 4.59
CA ARG A 43 -13.15 -14.55 3.46
C ARG A 43 -14.07 -13.34 3.23
N PHE A 44 -14.22 -12.48 4.23
CA PHE A 44 -15.03 -11.26 4.16
C PHE A 44 -14.19 -10.02 3.83
N CYS A 45 -12.93 -10.22 3.48
CA CYS A 45 -11.96 -9.19 3.18
C CYS A 45 -11.50 -9.29 1.73
N THR A 46 -11.30 -8.16 1.06
CA THR A 46 -10.78 -8.11 -0.31
C THR A 46 -9.99 -6.82 -0.49
N PHE A 47 -8.82 -6.90 -1.11
CA PHE A 47 -8.08 -5.70 -1.50
C PHE A 47 -8.61 -5.12 -2.80
N GLU A 48 -8.53 -3.81 -2.95
CA GLU A 48 -8.80 -3.15 -4.23
C GLU A 48 -7.90 -3.71 -5.33
N ASN A 49 -8.49 -3.98 -6.50
CA ASN A 49 -7.82 -4.60 -7.65
C ASN A 49 -7.25 -6.01 -7.39
N GLN A 50 -7.65 -6.69 -6.31
CA GLN A 50 -7.35 -8.10 -6.12
C GLN A 50 -8.02 -8.95 -7.23
N PRO A 51 -7.26 -9.78 -7.97
CA PRO A 51 -7.84 -10.70 -8.94
C PRO A 51 -8.82 -11.68 -8.28
N ALA A 52 -9.91 -12.03 -8.98
CA ALA A 52 -11.00 -12.83 -8.43
C ALA A 52 -10.59 -14.25 -8.00
N ASP A 53 -9.51 -14.77 -8.56
CA ASP A 53 -8.95 -16.10 -8.30
C ASP A 53 -7.80 -16.10 -7.28
N VAL A 54 -7.41 -14.92 -6.77
CA VAL A 54 -6.35 -14.77 -5.77
C VAL A 54 -6.95 -14.69 -4.38
N ASP A 55 -6.46 -15.52 -3.45
CA ASP A 55 -6.79 -15.42 -2.03
C ASP A 55 -6.21 -14.12 -1.45
N VAL A 56 -6.96 -13.44 -0.58
CA VAL A 56 -6.54 -12.16 0.03
C VAL A 56 -5.20 -12.28 0.78
N ARG A 57 -4.87 -13.47 1.30
CA ARG A 57 -3.60 -13.76 2.00
C ARG A 57 -2.42 -13.91 1.04
N GLU A 58 -2.69 -14.14 -0.23
CA GLU A 58 -1.68 -14.26 -1.28
C GLU A 58 -1.55 -12.98 -2.11
N PHE A 59 -2.42 -12.00 -1.87
CA PHE A 59 -2.38 -10.70 -2.53
C PHE A 59 -1.02 -10.02 -2.32
N THR A 60 -0.43 -9.56 -3.42
CA THR A 60 0.89 -8.93 -3.43
C THR A 60 0.78 -7.55 -4.04
N VAL A 61 1.23 -6.54 -3.30
CA VAL A 61 1.33 -5.17 -3.80
C VAL A 61 2.72 -4.93 -4.35
N GLN A 62 2.81 -4.44 -5.57
CA GLN A 62 4.08 -4.07 -6.20
C GLN A 62 4.37 -2.59 -5.98
N VAL A 63 5.55 -2.28 -5.45
CA VAL A 63 6.00 -0.91 -5.15
C VAL A 63 7.46 -0.72 -5.58
N ASN A 64 7.92 0.53 -5.68
CA ASN A 64 9.32 0.86 -5.94
C ASN A 64 9.97 1.52 -4.72
N VAL A 65 11.31 1.53 -4.69
CA VAL A 65 12.05 2.25 -3.64
C VAL A 65 11.69 3.73 -3.66
N GLY A 66 11.38 4.28 -2.48
CA GLY A 66 10.96 5.67 -2.29
C GLY A 66 9.46 5.91 -2.42
N ASP A 67 8.68 4.91 -2.86
CA ASP A 67 7.22 5.04 -2.90
C ASP A 67 6.62 5.18 -1.50
N ILE A 68 5.48 5.85 -1.42
CA ILE A 68 4.67 5.96 -0.20
C ILE A 68 3.54 4.93 -0.31
N VAL A 69 3.33 4.16 0.74
CA VAL A 69 2.27 3.16 0.83
C VAL A 69 1.31 3.58 1.95
N ILE A 70 0.05 3.78 1.58
CA ILE A 70 -1.02 4.18 2.50
C ILE A 70 -2.02 3.04 2.59
N TRP A 71 -2.16 2.46 3.77
CA TRP A 71 -3.13 1.40 4.06
C TRP A 71 -4.40 2.02 4.64
N HIS A 72 -5.54 1.73 4.01
CA HIS A 72 -6.83 2.26 4.42
C HIS A 72 -7.90 1.16 4.41
N GLY A 73 -8.70 1.09 5.48
CA GLY A 73 -9.82 0.17 5.59
C GLY A 73 -11.14 0.81 5.18
N ILE A 74 -11.95 0.08 4.42
CA ILE A 74 -13.25 0.54 3.93
C ILE A 74 -14.30 -0.55 4.20
N SER A 75 -15.44 -0.15 4.78
CA SER A 75 -16.59 -1.03 4.90
C SER A 75 -17.28 -1.19 3.55
N SER A 76 -17.47 -2.43 3.09
CA SER A 76 -18.18 -2.72 1.82
C SER A 76 -19.69 -2.95 2.00
N SER A 77 -20.14 -3.20 3.23
CA SER A 77 -21.55 -3.52 3.53
C SER A 77 -22.36 -2.33 4.08
N SER A 78 -21.71 -1.30 4.62
CA SER A 78 -22.39 -0.15 5.22
C SER A 78 -21.49 1.08 5.25
N PRO A 79 -21.94 2.26 4.79
CA PRO A 79 -21.15 3.50 4.85
C PRO A 79 -21.02 4.09 6.27
N ASN A 80 -21.84 3.65 7.22
CA ASN A 80 -21.77 4.10 8.62
C ASN A 80 -20.78 3.28 9.46
N ASP A 81 -20.29 2.17 8.90
CA ASP A 81 -19.36 1.27 9.56
C ASP A 81 -17.93 1.63 9.15
N GLN A 82 -16.99 1.45 10.08
CA GLN A 82 -15.60 1.82 9.89
C GLN A 82 -14.70 0.58 10.00
N VAL A 83 -13.65 0.59 9.19
CA VAL A 83 -12.57 -0.39 9.25
C VAL A 83 -11.30 0.40 9.52
N LEU A 84 -10.77 0.29 10.73
CA LEU A 84 -9.63 1.08 11.18
C LEU A 84 -8.38 0.20 11.15
N ILE A 85 -7.47 0.45 10.22
CA ILE A 85 -6.16 -0.21 10.20
C ILE A 85 -5.27 0.50 11.20
N SER A 86 -4.93 -0.16 12.31
CA SER A 86 -4.14 0.46 13.39
C SER A 86 -2.66 0.15 13.30
N GLN A 87 -2.29 -0.97 12.67
CA GLN A 87 -0.91 -1.44 12.70
C GLN A 87 -0.56 -2.36 11.53
N ILE A 88 0.62 -2.17 10.95
CA ILE A 88 1.26 -3.08 10.00
C ILE A 88 2.52 -3.64 10.64
N ASN A 89 2.55 -4.95 10.88
CA ASN A 89 3.68 -5.65 11.50
C ASN A 89 4.47 -6.44 10.48
N TYR A 90 5.78 -6.34 10.57
CA TYR A 90 6.69 -7.12 9.77
C TYR A 90 6.82 -8.58 10.29
N GLN A 91 6.82 -9.57 9.39
CA GLN A 91 6.85 -11.01 9.75
C GLN A 91 8.18 -11.74 9.45
N GLY A 92 9.17 -11.09 8.84
CA GLY A 92 10.49 -11.68 8.55
C GLY A 92 10.95 -11.56 7.09
N GLY A 93 12.24 -11.80 6.83
CA GLY A 93 12.92 -11.53 5.54
C GLY A 93 13.78 -10.26 5.56
N ASP A 94 13.64 -9.41 4.54
CA ASP A 94 14.06 -7.99 4.57
C ASP A 94 12.87 -7.09 4.94
N ASN A 95 13.10 -5.92 5.55
CA ASN A 95 12.03 -5.02 5.97
C ASN A 95 11.92 -3.81 5.05
N VAL A 96 10.86 -3.77 4.23
CA VAL A 96 10.56 -2.71 3.25
C VAL A 96 10.54 -1.31 3.88
N PHE A 97 10.13 -1.17 5.14
CA PHE A 97 9.88 0.13 5.77
C PHE A 97 10.95 0.54 6.77
N ASN A 98 11.98 -0.28 7.00
CA ASN A 98 12.99 -0.10 8.06
C ASN A 98 12.38 0.14 9.47
N SER A 99 11.15 -0.34 9.69
CA SER A 99 10.47 -0.35 10.97
C SER A 99 9.70 -1.65 11.11
N ASN A 100 9.87 -2.34 12.24
CA ASN A 100 9.18 -3.61 12.48
C ASN A 100 7.67 -3.44 12.64
N VAL A 101 7.25 -2.24 13.03
CA VAL A 101 5.87 -1.88 13.31
C VAL A 101 5.60 -0.50 12.74
N LEU A 102 4.63 -0.40 11.85
CA LEU A 102 4.02 0.88 11.47
C LEU A 102 2.69 0.99 12.21
N ASN A 103 2.42 2.13 12.82
CA ASN A 103 1.16 2.40 13.51
C ASN A 103 0.41 3.53 12.81
N ASP A 104 -0.90 3.58 13.01
CA ASP A 104 -1.66 4.78 12.74
C ASP A 104 -1.24 5.92 13.69
N THR A 105 -1.70 7.14 13.41
CA THR A 105 -1.38 8.31 14.22
C THR A 105 -2.64 8.96 14.77
N PRO A 106 -2.56 9.73 15.88
CA PRO A 106 -3.72 10.49 16.38
C PRO A 106 -4.32 11.45 15.33
N GLU A 107 -3.50 11.93 14.39
CA GLU A 107 -3.93 12.81 13.30
C GLU A 107 -4.62 12.06 12.16
N ASN A 108 -4.32 10.76 11.98
CA ASN A 108 -4.91 9.89 10.96
C ASN A 108 -5.28 8.52 11.55
N PRO A 109 -6.27 8.45 12.47
CA PRO A 109 -6.65 7.20 13.10
C PRO A 109 -7.21 6.21 12.07
N GLY A 110 -6.78 4.95 12.14
CA GLY A 110 -7.22 3.90 11.23
C GLY A 110 -6.56 3.90 9.85
N VAL A 111 -5.54 4.73 9.64
CA VAL A 111 -4.74 4.77 8.41
C VAL A 111 -3.27 4.60 8.77
N VAL A 112 -2.58 3.68 8.10
CA VAL A 112 -1.13 3.44 8.31
C VAL A 112 -0.35 3.84 7.07
N VAL A 113 0.73 4.60 7.27
CA VAL A 113 1.58 5.10 6.19
C VAL A 113 3.00 4.56 6.34
N GLY A 114 3.59 4.07 5.25
CA GLY A 114 4.97 3.62 5.18
C GLY A 114 5.68 4.18 3.95
N VAL A 115 7.00 4.36 4.05
CA VAL A 115 7.86 4.76 2.92
C VAL A 115 8.81 3.62 2.60
N VAL A 116 8.81 3.18 1.34
CA VAL A 116 9.66 2.07 0.88
C VAL A 116 11.13 2.47 0.92
N GLN A 117 11.92 1.74 1.69
CA GLN A 117 13.32 2.04 1.96
C GLN A 117 14.26 1.39 0.94
N PRO A 118 15.42 1.99 0.65
CA PRO A 118 16.46 1.38 -0.17
C PRO A 118 16.95 0.03 0.39
N GLY A 119 17.54 -0.81 -0.47
CA GLY A 119 18.14 -2.08 -0.07
C GLY A 119 17.17 -3.26 0.04
N THR A 120 15.93 -3.07 -0.39
CA THR A 120 14.83 -4.05 -0.26
C THR A 120 14.36 -4.60 -1.62
N VAL A 121 15.07 -4.24 -2.69
CA VAL A 121 14.73 -4.52 -4.09
C VAL A 121 14.77 -6.01 -4.41
N GLY A 122 13.77 -6.49 -5.15
CA GLY A 122 13.73 -7.85 -5.71
C GLY A 122 13.20 -8.91 -4.74
N PHE A 123 12.82 -8.53 -3.53
CA PHE A 123 12.28 -9.43 -2.52
C PHE A 123 10.77 -9.25 -2.35
N THR A 124 10.11 -10.35 -1.95
CA THR A 124 8.71 -10.34 -1.51
C THR A 124 8.68 -10.53 0.00
N MET A 125 8.04 -9.60 0.70
CA MET A 125 7.99 -9.57 2.16
C MET A 125 6.56 -9.76 2.64
N LYS A 126 6.39 -10.51 3.73
CA LYS A 126 5.10 -10.70 4.40
C LYS A 126 4.91 -9.71 5.53
N TYR A 127 3.70 -9.18 5.62
CA TYR A 127 3.27 -8.26 6.67
C TYR A 127 1.95 -8.73 7.27
N VAL A 128 1.69 -8.38 8.53
CA VAL A 128 0.38 -8.53 9.18
C VAL A 128 -0.27 -7.16 9.29
N VAL A 129 -1.38 -6.99 8.60
CA VAL A 129 -2.29 -5.85 8.73
C VAL A 129 -3.23 -6.13 9.88
N ASN A 130 -3.21 -5.31 10.93
CA ASN A 130 -4.15 -5.39 12.04
C ASN A 130 -5.20 -4.30 11.90
N PHE A 131 -6.46 -4.68 12.02
CA PHE A 131 -7.57 -3.74 11.91
C PHE A 131 -8.69 -4.02 12.91
N LYS A 132 -9.51 -3.00 13.12
CA LYS A 132 -10.71 -3.03 13.96
C LYS A 132 -11.92 -2.71 13.11
N VAL A 133 -13.06 -3.28 13.49
CA VAL A 133 -14.35 -3.01 12.85
C VAL A 133 -15.25 -2.28 13.85
N LEU A 134 -15.82 -1.16 13.43
CA LEU A 134 -16.82 -0.41 14.19
C LEU A 134 -18.13 -0.44 13.40
N ASN A 135 -19.24 -0.85 14.03
CA ASN A 135 -20.56 -0.64 13.44
C ASN A 135 -21.24 0.52 14.14
N ASN A 136 -21.66 1.52 13.37
CA ASN A 136 -22.29 2.74 13.90
C ASN A 136 -21.51 3.35 15.08
N GLY A 137 -20.18 3.40 14.96
CA GLY A 137 -19.27 3.93 16.00
C GLY A 137 -18.97 2.99 17.18
N ILE A 138 -19.62 1.82 17.27
CA ILE A 138 -19.36 0.84 18.33
C ILE A 138 -18.35 -0.18 17.82
N GLN A 139 -17.19 -0.26 18.48
CA GLN A 139 -16.18 -1.25 18.14
C GLN A 139 -16.69 -2.67 18.41
N ARG A 140 -16.56 -3.56 17.42
CA ARG A 140 -16.71 -4.99 17.63
C ARG A 140 -15.61 -5.52 18.54
N ASN A 141 -15.88 -6.65 19.18
CA ASN A 141 -14.88 -7.32 19.99
C ASN A 141 -13.79 -7.92 19.10
N GLY A 142 -12.54 -7.83 19.54
CA GLY A 142 -11.37 -8.41 18.88
C GLY A 142 -10.64 -7.46 17.92
N THR A 143 -9.45 -7.91 17.53
CA THR A 143 -8.62 -7.33 16.47
C THR A 143 -8.54 -8.37 15.36
N TYR A 144 -8.77 -7.94 14.13
CA TYR A 144 -8.73 -8.78 12.95
C TYR A 144 -7.36 -8.62 12.28
N HIS A 145 -6.91 -9.66 11.56
CA HIS A 145 -5.65 -9.58 10.85
C HIS A 145 -5.68 -10.20 9.44
N LEU A 146 -4.82 -9.69 8.57
CA LEU A 146 -4.57 -10.18 7.22
C LEU A 146 -3.07 -10.18 6.94
N ASP A 147 -2.63 -11.10 6.08
CA ASP A 147 -1.20 -11.31 5.85
C ASP A 147 -0.75 -10.99 4.41
N PRO A 148 -0.96 -9.76 3.88
CA PRO A 148 -0.59 -9.45 2.51
C PRO A 148 0.93 -9.47 2.31
N LYS A 149 1.30 -9.46 1.03
CA LYS A 149 2.69 -9.39 0.60
C LYS A 149 2.98 -8.05 -0.06
N ILE A 150 4.23 -7.61 0.06
CA ILE A 150 4.76 -6.48 -0.71
C ILE A 150 5.94 -6.98 -1.52
N PHE A 151 5.96 -6.66 -2.81
CA PHE A 151 7.07 -6.91 -3.71
C PHE A 151 7.70 -5.58 -4.12
N VAL A 152 9.00 -5.43 -3.90
CA VAL A 152 9.74 -4.23 -4.34
C VAL A 152 10.34 -4.52 -5.71
N ALA A 153 9.83 -3.85 -6.74
CA ALA A 153 10.25 -4.08 -8.11
C ALA A 153 11.73 -3.68 -8.33
N PRO A 154 12.47 -4.42 -9.19
CA PRO A 154 13.78 -3.98 -9.65
C PRO A 154 13.63 -2.73 -10.53
N ASN A 155 14.46 -1.73 -10.26
CA ASN A 155 14.59 -0.50 -11.06
C ASN A 155 15.17 -0.79 -12.45
#